data_AF-A0A7S3KQ15-F1
#
_entry.id   AF-A0A7S3KQ15-F1
#
_cell.length_a   1.000
_cell.length_b   1.000
_cell.length_c   1.000
_cell.angle_alpha   90.00
_cell.angle_beta   90.00
_cell.angle_gamma   90.00
#
_symmetry.space_group_name_H-M   'P 1'
#
loop_
_entity.id
_entity.type
_entity.pdbx_description
1 polymer ?
#
loop_
_entity_poly.entity_id
_entity_poly.type
_entity_poly.pdbx_seq_one_letter_code
_entity_poly.pdbx_strand_id
1 'polypeptide(L)'
;MMEAGQTENAMRVSQSMFDSMNSNPKYLYLRGMVLANDGRMDQAKKFFVQALKNDPDYLTCQKALKKIKRTETLKTEASDLFKDNKYEEAIEGFNACLDLFPNNKTYNSSIYLNIAIC
;
A
#
# COMPACT_ATOMS: atom_id res chain seq x y z
N MET A 1 17.70 32.67 -30.61
CA MET A 1 18.45 32.34 -29.37
C MET A 1 17.68 32.61 -28.07
N MET A 2 16.55 33.34 -28.03
CA MET A 2 15.79 33.56 -26.78
C MET A 2 14.99 32.34 -26.29
N GLU A 3 14.68 31.35 -27.13
CA GLU A 3 13.86 30.20 -26.75
C GLU A 3 14.58 29.21 -25.81
N ALA A 4 15.90 29.04 -25.94
CA ALA A 4 16.65 28.07 -25.12
C ALA A 4 16.65 28.44 -23.62
N GLY A 5 16.86 29.72 -23.30
CA GLY A 5 16.86 30.21 -21.91
C GLY A 5 15.46 30.27 -21.27
N GLN A 6 14.40 30.40 -22.07
CA GLN A 6 13.02 30.28 -21.59
C GLN A 6 12.63 28.81 -21.37
N THR A 7 13.12 27.90 -22.22
CA THR A 7 12.90 26.45 -22.09
C THR A 7 13.56 25.89 -20.83
N GLU A 8 14.81 26.29 -20.52
CA GLU A 8 15.50 25.84 -19.31
C GLU A 8 14.81 26.31 -18.02
N ASN A 9 14.36 27.56 -17.99
CA ASN A 9 13.60 28.10 -16.86
C ASN A 9 12.25 27.38 -16.69
N ALA A 10 11.53 27.10 -17.79
CA ALA A 10 10.28 26.35 -17.75
C ALA A 10 10.49 24.93 -17.22
N MET A 11 11.56 24.25 -17.65
CA MET A 11 11.93 22.92 -17.14
C MET A 11 12.21 22.96 -15.63
N ARG A 12 12.96 23.95 -15.15
CA ARG A 12 13.27 24.10 -13.72
C ARG A 12 12.02 24.32 -12.86
N VAL A 13 11.12 25.21 -13.30
CA VAL A 13 9.86 25.47 -12.58
C VAL A 13 8.98 24.22 -12.58
N SER A 14 8.86 23.53 -13.72
CA SER A 14 8.13 22.26 -13.83
C SER A 14 8.67 21.21 -12.85
N GLN A 15 10.00 21.05 -12.78
CA GLN A 15 10.63 20.12 -11.86
C GLN A 15 10.36 20.47 -10.39
N SER A 16 10.47 21.75 -10.01
CA SER A 16 10.17 22.18 -8.64
C SER A 16 8.72 21.94 -8.23
N MET A 17 7.78 22.10 -9.17
CA MET A 17 6.37 21.81 -8.96
C MET A 17 6.16 20.32 -8.78
N PHE A 18 6.79 19.49 -9.61
CA PHE A 18 6.75 18.04 -9.51
C PHE A 18 7.31 17.54 -8.18
N ASP A 19 8.43 18.10 -7.72
CA ASP A 19 9.06 17.73 -6.45
C ASP A 19 8.19 18.14 -5.25
N SER A 20 7.57 19.32 -5.32
CA SER A 20 6.61 19.77 -4.30
C SER A 20 5.37 18.88 -4.26
N MET A 21 4.83 18.46 -5.41
CA MET A 21 3.71 17.54 -5.46
C MET A 21 4.09 16.14 -4.92
N ASN A 22 5.25 15.61 -5.30
CA ASN A 22 5.69 14.29 -4.83
C ASN A 22 6.11 14.27 -3.36
N SER A 23 6.46 15.42 -2.77
CA SER A 23 6.70 15.52 -1.32
C SER A 23 5.41 15.76 -0.53
N ASN A 24 4.28 16.07 -1.17
CA ASN A 24 3.02 16.30 -0.47
C ASN A 24 2.50 14.98 0.17
N PRO A 25 2.34 14.93 1.51
CA PRO A 25 1.89 13.73 2.22
C PRO A 25 0.52 13.21 1.76
N LYS A 26 -0.41 14.10 1.43
CA LYS A 26 -1.76 13.73 0.95
C LYS A 26 -1.68 13.07 -0.41
N TYR A 27 -0.85 13.58 -1.31
CA TYR A 27 -0.63 12.99 -2.63
C TYR A 27 0.02 11.60 -2.53
N LEU A 28 1.06 11.46 -1.70
CA LEU A 28 1.71 10.18 -1.43
C LEU A 28 0.72 9.16 -0.84
N TYR A 29 -0.11 9.58 0.11
CA TYR A 29 -1.19 8.75 0.65
C TYR A 29 -2.19 8.29 -0.41
N LEU A 30 -2.64 9.18 -1.30
CA LEU A 30 -3.55 8.81 -2.39
C LEU A 30 -2.92 7.79 -3.33
N ARG A 31 -1.65 7.96 -3.72
CA ARG A 31 -0.92 6.96 -4.52
C ARG A 31 -0.85 5.62 -3.80
N GLY A 32 -0.54 5.62 -2.51
CA GLY A 32 -0.52 4.41 -1.69
C GLY A 32 -1.89 3.73 -1.65
N MET A 33 -2.97 4.50 -1.56
CA MET A 33 -4.33 3.96 -1.53
C MET A 33 -4.76 3.32 -2.84
N VAL A 34 -4.42 3.94 -3.98
CA VAL A 34 -4.66 3.35 -5.30
C VAL A 34 -3.96 1.99 -5.42
N LEU A 35 -2.69 1.92 -5.01
CA LEU A 35 -1.92 0.67 -5.04
C LEU A 35 -2.46 -0.39 -4.09
N ALA A 36 -2.91 0.01 -2.90
CA ALA A 36 -3.52 -0.91 -1.94
C ALA A 36 -4.81 -1.52 -2.50
N ASN A 37 -5.66 -0.69 -3.14
CA ASN A 37 -6.88 -1.14 -3.80
C ASN A 37 -6.61 -2.04 -5.02
N ASP A 38 -5.46 -1.84 -5.68
CA ASP A 38 -4.97 -2.70 -6.76
C ASP A 38 -4.33 -4.01 -6.24
N GLY A 39 -4.28 -4.22 -4.92
CA GLY A 39 -3.68 -5.41 -4.30
C GLY A 39 -2.15 -5.36 -4.16
N ARG A 40 -1.51 -4.27 -4.61
CA ARG A 40 -0.05 -4.06 -4.57
C ARG A 40 0.40 -3.50 -3.22
N MET A 41 0.18 -4.28 -2.15
CA MET A 41 0.37 -3.87 -0.76
C MET A 41 1.80 -3.40 -0.43
N ASP A 42 2.84 -4.07 -0.96
CA ASP A 42 4.24 -3.69 -0.75
C ASP A 42 4.56 -2.29 -1.26
N GLN A 43 3.97 -1.91 -2.40
CA GLN A 43 4.19 -0.59 -2.99
C GLN A 43 3.39 0.47 -2.26
N ALA A 44 2.15 0.15 -1.88
CA ALA A 44 1.34 1.02 -1.04
C ALA A 44 2.05 1.40 0.26
N LYS A 45 2.65 0.40 0.93
CA LYS A 45 3.45 0.58 2.15
C LYS A 45 4.60 1.57 1.95
N LYS A 46 5.34 1.49 0.84
CA LYS A 46 6.44 2.43 0.53
C LYS A 46 5.93 3.87 0.46
N PHE A 47 4.81 4.11 -0.23
CA PHE A 47 4.24 5.46 -0.34
C PHE A 47 3.69 5.96 1.00
N PHE A 48 3.07 5.10 1.82
CA PHE A 48 2.63 5.49 3.17
C PHE A 48 3.80 5.83 4.09
N VAL A 49 4.91 5.09 4.02
CA VAL A 49 6.12 5.41 4.79
C VAL A 49 6.71 6.75 4.34
N GLN A 50 6.74 7.02 3.03
CA GLN A 50 7.19 8.31 2.52
C GLN A 50 6.26 9.46 2.97
N ALA A 51 4.94 9.26 2.91
CA ALA A 51 3.99 10.25 3.40
C ALA A 51 4.22 10.59 4.88
N LEU A 52 4.41 9.57 5.73
CA LEU A 52 4.66 9.74 7.16
C LEU A 52 6.06 10.29 7.47
N LYS A 53 7.04 10.12 6.58
CA LYS A 53 8.33 10.78 6.70
C LYS A 53 8.19 12.30 6.54
N ASN A 54 7.26 12.75 5.69
CA ASN A 54 7.03 14.16 5.41
C ASN A 54 6.02 14.80 6.39
N ASP A 55 5.07 14.00 6.90
CA ASP A 55 4.12 14.40 7.94
C ASP A 55 3.86 13.21 8.89
N PRO A 56 4.61 13.13 10.01
CA PRO A 56 4.45 12.07 11.00
C PRO A 56 3.06 12.04 11.65
N ASP A 57 2.36 13.17 11.72
CA ASP A 57 1.07 13.32 12.41
C ASP A 57 -0.12 13.01 11.49
N TYR A 58 0.13 12.55 10.26
CA TYR A 58 -0.93 12.21 9.32
C TYR A 58 -1.68 10.93 9.72
N LEU A 59 -2.62 11.06 10.65
CA LEU A 59 -3.36 9.97 11.31
C LEU A 59 -4.02 9.00 10.32
N THR A 60 -4.59 9.50 9.23
CA THR A 60 -5.22 8.67 8.20
C THR A 60 -4.20 7.74 7.53
N CYS A 61 -3.00 8.25 7.23
CA CYS A 61 -1.92 7.47 6.67
C CYS A 61 -1.35 6.45 7.67
N GLN A 62 -1.23 6.83 8.95
CA GLN A 62 -0.83 5.88 10.00
C GLN A 62 -1.81 4.70 10.11
N LYS A 63 -3.13 4.98 10.09
CA LYS A 63 -4.18 3.95 10.12
C LYS A 63 -4.09 3.02 8.91
N ALA A 64 -3.90 3.58 7.71
CA ALA A 64 -3.75 2.79 6.49
C ALA A 64 -2.50 1.90 6.53
N LEU A 65 -1.36 2.43 6.99
CA LEU A 65 -0.12 1.66 7.13
C LEU A 65 -0.26 0.55 8.17
N LYS A 66 -0.90 0.83 9.32
CA LYS A 66 -1.17 -0.17 10.37
C LYS A 66 -2.02 -1.32 9.82
N LYS A 67 -3.04 -0.99 9.02
CA LYS A 67 -3.92 -1.96 8.37
C LYS A 67 -3.14 -2.88 7.43
N ILE A 68 -2.31 -2.32 6.54
CA ILE A 68 -1.44 -3.11 5.64
C ILE A 68 -0.49 -4.02 6.42
N LYS A 69 0.18 -3.49 7.46
CA LYS A 69 1.10 -4.31 8.27
C LYS A 69 0.38 -5.47 8.94
N ARG A 70 -0.82 -5.23 9.49
CA ARG A 70 -1.64 -6.30 10.09
C ARG A 70 -2.00 -7.38 9.07
N THR A 71 -2.30 -6.98 7.83
CA THR A 71 -2.56 -7.92 6.74
C THR A 71 -1.35 -8.80 6.42
N GLU A 72 -0.15 -8.22 6.34
CA GLU A 72 1.08 -8.99 6.12
C GLU A 72 1.29 -10.00 7.25
N THR A 73 1.17 -9.56 8.51
CA THR A 73 1.32 -10.43 9.68
C THR A 73 0.34 -11.61 9.68
N LEU A 74 -0.96 -11.33 9.55
CA LEU A 74 -1.99 -12.39 9.54
C LEU A 74 -1.79 -13.37 8.37
N LYS A 75 -1.42 -12.86 7.19
CA LYS A 75 -1.16 -13.71 6.02
C LYS A 75 0.04 -14.62 6.26
N THR A 76 1.11 -14.11 6.88
CA THR A 76 2.29 -14.91 7.23
C THR A 76 1.94 -15.97 8.27
N GLU A 77 1.26 -15.60 9.37
CA GLU A 77 0.82 -16.54 10.41
C GLU A 77 -0.05 -17.66 9.83
N ALA A 78 -1.05 -17.31 9.00
CA ALA A 78 -1.90 -18.30 8.33
C ALA A 78 -1.10 -19.20 7.37
N SER A 79 -0.11 -18.65 6.67
CA SER A 79 0.75 -19.44 5.77
C SER A 79 1.68 -20.38 6.54
N ASP A 80 2.11 -20.03 7.74
CA ASP A 80 2.93 -20.89 8.59
C ASP A 80 2.09 -22.01 9.21
N LEU A 81 0.85 -21.72 9.66
CA LEU A 81 -0.12 -22.75 10.06
C LEU A 81 -0.42 -23.75 8.94
N PHE A 82 -0.57 -23.27 7.70
CA PHE A 82 -0.74 -24.12 6.53
C PHE A 82 0.45 -25.08 6.34
N LYS A 83 1.69 -24.60 6.47
CA LYS A 83 2.90 -25.44 6.39
C LYS A 83 2.98 -26.49 7.50
N ASP A 84 2.42 -26.17 8.66
CA ASP A 84 2.33 -27.07 9.81
C ASP A 84 1.18 -28.09 9.69
N ASN A 85 0.45 -28.11 8.57
CA ASN A 85 -0.75 -28.92 8.31
C ASN A 85 -1.94 -28.60 9.26
N LYS A 86 -1.95 -27.40 9.85
CA LYS A 86 -3.03 -26.88 10.69
C LYS A 86 -4.03 -26.09 9.83
N TYR A 87 -4.76 -26.81 9.00
CA TYR A 87 -5.58 -26.21 7.94
C TYR A 87 -6.77 -25.42 8.48
N GLU A 88 -7.42 -25.89 9.55
CA GLU A 88 -8.56 -25.19 10.16
C GLU A 88 -8.12 -23.81 10.68
N GLU A 89 -7.03 -23.75 11.45
CA GLU A 89 -6.49 -22.49 11.97
C GLU A 89 -5.93 -21.58 10.86
N ALA A 90 -5.35 -22.16 9.79
CA ALA A 90 -4.91 -21.41 8.62
C ALA A 90 -6.10 -20.73 7.91
N ILE A 91 -7.21 -21.45 7.74
CA ILE A 91 -8.45 -20.92 7.15
C ILE A 91 -9.02 -19.79 8.01
N GLU A 92 -9.02 -19.93 9.34
CA GLU A 92 -9.43 -18.84 10.24
C GLU A 92 -8.55 -17.59 10.07
N GLY A 93 -7.22 -17.76 9.99
CA GLY A 93 -6.28 -16.68 9.75
C GLY A 93 -6.47 -16.00 8.39
N PHE A 94 -6.75 -16.77 7.33
CA PHE A 94 -7.08 -16.23 6.01
C PHE A 94 -8.45 -15.54 5.98
N ASN A 95 -9.45 -16.02 6.72
CA ASN A 95 -10.73 -15.32 6.86
C ASN A 95 -10.55 -13.97 7.57
N ALA A 96 -9.74 -13.91 8.63
CA ALA A 96 -9.40 -12.64 9.28
C ALA A 96 -8.69 -11.65 8.35
N CYS A 97 -7.97 -12.14 7.33
CA CYS A 97 -7.40 -11.30 6.29
C CYS A 97 -8.47 -10.65 5.39
N LEU A 98 -9.55 -11.37 5.06
CA LEU A 98 -10.65 -10.86 4.23
C LEU A 98 -11.41 -9.71 4.92
N ASP A 99 -11.56 -9.78 6.25
CA ASP A 99 -12.22 -8.73 7.04
C ASP A 99 -11.47 -7.39 7.00
N LEU A 100 -10.17 -7.40 6.72
CA LEU A 100 -9.40 -6.17 6.58
C LEU A 100 -9.82 -5.44 5.31
N PHE A 101 -9.97 -6.11 4.17
CA PHE A 101 -10.28 -5.46 2.90
C PHE A 101 -11.49 -6.09 2.21
N PRO A 102 -12.71 -5.98 2.79
CA PRO A 102 -13.89 -6.73 2.32
C PRO A 102 -14.27 -6.43 0.87
N ASN A 103 -13.95 -5.23 0.38
CA ASN A 103 -14.30 -4.79 -0.98
C ASN A 103 -13.14 -4.88 -2.00
N ASN A 104 -11.96 -5.39 -1.60
CA ASN A 104 -10.80 -5.45 -2.50
C ASN A 104 -10.76 -6.79 -3.25
N LYS A 105 -11.37 -6.82 -4.44
CA LYS A 105 -11.48 -8.04 -5.26
C LYS A 105 -10.12 -8.67 -5.59
N THR A 106 -9.14 -7.86 -5.97
CA THR A 106 -7.80 -8.34 -6.37
C THR A 106 -7.05 -8.95 -5.20
N TYR A 107 -7.14 -8.33 -4.03
CA TYR A 107 -6.57 -8.89 -2.81
C TYR A 107 -7.32 -10.16 -2.36
N ASN A 108 -8.65 -10.10 -2.32
CA ASN A 108 -9.48 -11.20 -1.84
C ASN A 108 -9.36 -12.45 -2.71
N SER A 109 -9.21 -12.32 -4.04
CA SER A 109 -9.01 -13.47 -4.93
C SER A 109 -7.77 -14.28 -4.56
N SER A 110 -6.68 -13.61 -4.18
CA SER A 110 -5.44 -14.26 -3.74
C SER A 110 -5.62 -14.99 -2.40
N ILE A 111 -6.45 -14.43 -1.50
CA ILE A 111 -6.73 -15.06 -0.19
C ILE A 111 -7.67 -16.26 -0.36
N TYR A 112 -8.70 -16.17 -1.22
CA TYR A 112 -9.57 -17.31 -1.52
C TYR A 112 -8.80 -18.48 -2.15
N LEU A 113 -7.80 -18.20 -3.00
CA LEU A 113 -6.92 -19.24 -3.52
C LEU A 113 -6.18 -19.97 -2.39
N ASN A 114 -5.65 -19.22 -1.42
CA ASN A 114 -4.97 -19.81 -0.27
C ASN A 114 -5.92 -20.64 0.60
N ILE A 115 -7.16 -20.21 0.79
CA ILE A 115 -8.19 -20.98 1.51
C ILE A 115 -8.51 -22.27 0.77
N ALA A 116 -8.64 -22.23 -0.56
CA ALA A 116 -9.02 -23.39 -1.36
C ALA A 116 -7.96 -24.49 -1.43
N ILE A 117 -6.69 -24.16 -1.14
CA ILE A 117 -5.59 -25.13 -1.10
C ILE A 117 -5.29 -25.65 0.32
N CYS A 118 -5.83 -25.00 1.36
CA CYS A 118 -5.84 -25.52 2.73
C CYS A 118 -6.76 -26.74 2.81
#